data_AF-A0A377DTK1-F1
#
_entry.id   AF-A0A377DTK1-F1
#
_cell.length_a   1.000
_cell.length_b   1.000
_cell.length_c   1.000
_cell.angle_alpha   90.00
_cell.angle_beta   90.00
_cell.angle_gamma   90.00
#
_symmetry.space_group_name_H-M   'P 1'
#
loop_
_entity.id
_entity.type
_entity.pdbx_description
1 polymer ?
#
loop_
_entity_poly.entity_id
_entity_poly.type
_entity_poly.pdbx_seq_one_letter_code
_entity_poly.pdbx_strand_id
1 'polypeptide(L)'
;MKKYQQLAEQLREQIASGIWQPGDRLPSLRDQVALSGMSFMTVSHAYQLLESQGYIIARPQSGYYVAPQAIKMPKAPVIPVTRDEAVDINTYIF
;
A
#
# COMPACT_ATOMS: atom_id res chain seq x y z
N MET A 1 -14.08 -6.85 10.57
CA MET A 1 -13.40 -6.38 9.35
C MET A 1 -11.94 -6.77 9.40
N LYS A 2 -11.27 -7.06 8.28
CA LYS A 2 -9.86 -7.48 8.30
C LYS A 2 -8.94 -6.25 8.48
N LYS A 3 -7.92 -6.34 9.34
CA LYS A 3 -7.03 -5.21 9.68
C LYS A 3 -6.38 -4.53 8.45
N TYR A 4 -6.00 -5.31 7.44
CA TYR A 4 -5.40 -4.77 6.21
C TYR A 4 -6.39 -3.94 5.38
N GLN A 5 -7.69 -4.29 5.43
CA GLN A 5 -8.73 -3.54 4.71
C GLN A 5 -8.94 -2.18 5.36
N GLN A 6 -8.89 -2.11 6.70
CA GLN A 6 -8.99 -0.85 7.42
C GLN A 6 -7.81 0.07 7.08
N LEU A 7 -6.59 -0.46 7.07
CA LEU A 7 -5.40 0.29 6.68
C LEU A 7 -5.48 0.79 5.23
N ALA A 8 -5.89 -0.08 4.30
CA ALA A 8 -6.06 0.30 2.90
C ALA A 8 -7.12 1.41 2.75
N GLU A 9 -8.24 1.30 3.46
CA GLU A 9 -9.30 2.30 3.41
C GLU A 9 -8.83 3.65 3.97
N GLN A 10 -8.10 3.66 5.08
CA GLN A 10 -7.52 4.90 5.63
C GLN A 10 -6.55 5.56 4.65
N LEU A 11 -5.67 4.79 4.02
CA LEU A 11 -4.76 5.29 2.98
C LEU A 11 -5.52 5.84 1.77
N ARG A 12 -6.58 5.13 1.36
CA ARG A 12 -7.47 5.55 0.27
C ARG A 12 -8.14 6.89 0.59
N GLU A 13 -8.63 7.06 1.80
CA GLU A 13 -9.23 8.32 2.27
C GLU A 13 -8.21 9.45 2.32
N GLN A 14 -6.97 9.19 2.73
CA GLN A 14 -5.89 10.19 2.71
C GLN A 14 -5.52 10.63 1.28
N ILE A 15 -5.48 9.68 0.34
CA ILE A 15 -5.25 9.99 -1.08
C ILE A 15 -6.44 10.80 -1.63
N ALA A 16 -7.67 10.40 -1.29
CA ALA A 16 -8.89 11.09 -1.74
C ALA A 16 -9.06 12.48 -1.13
N SER A 17 -8.60 12.70 0.10
CA SER A 17 -8.61 14.01 0.76
C SER A 17 -7.49 14.94 0.28
N GLY A 18 -6.59 14.45 -0.57
CA GLY A 18 -5.48 15.23 -1.11
C GLY A 18 -4.29 15.39 -0.16
N ILE A 19 -4.23 14.61 0.93
CA ILE A 19 -3.02 14.53 1.77
C ILE A 19 -1.86 13.97 0.96
N TRP A 20 -2.15 12.99 0.10
CA TRP A 20 -1.19 12.46 -0.86
C TRP A 20 -1.61 12.81 -2.28
N GLN A 21 -0.72 13.46 -3.01
CA GLN A 21 -0.96 13.84 -4.40
C GLN A 21 -0.41 12.76 -5.35
N PRO A 22 -0.99 12.61 -6.55
CA PRO A 22 -0.38 11.86 -7.64
C PRO A 22 1.10 12.12 -7.83
N GLY A 23 1.89 11.06 -7.82
CA GLY A 23 3.35 11.15 -7.93
C GLY A 23 4.08 11.36 -6.60
N ASP A 24 3.37 11.61 -5.50
CA ASP A 24 3.99 11.62 -4.18
C ASP A 24 4.47 10.23 -3.80
N ARG A 25 5.59 10.21 -3.09
CA ARG A 25 6.18 9.00 -2.55
C ARG A 25 5.45 8.61 -1.26
N LEU A 26 4.89 7.41 -1.24
CA LEU A 26 4.32 6.81 -0.04
C LEU A 26 5.43 6.28 0.88
N PRO A 27 5.14 6.14 2.19
CA PRO A 27 6.02 5.45 3.13
C PRO A 27 6.32 4.04 2.63
N SER A 28 7.53 3.54 2.90
CA SER A 28 7.83 2.14 2.61
C SER A 28 6.98 1.22 3.48
N LEU A 29 6.87 -0.06 3.10
CA LEU A 29 6.16 -1.05 3.93
C LEU A 29 6.70 -1.09 5.37
N ARG A 30 8.02 -0.91 5.55
CA ARG A 30 8.67 -0.91 6.85
C ARG A 30 8.33 0.33 7.66
N ASP A 31 8.35 1.51 7.03
CA ASP A 31 7.96 2.75 7.70
C ASP A 31 6.49 2.70 8.10
N GLN A 32 5.63 2.14 7.24
CA GLN A 32 4.22 2.05 7.51
C GLN A 32 3.90 1.01 8.60
N VAL A 33 4.69 -0.06 8.73
CA VAL A 33 4.66 -0.96 9.89
C VAL A 33 5.00 -0.18 11.17
N ALA A 34 6.06 0.63 11.15
CA ALA A 34 6.45 1.44 12.31
C ALA A 34 5.40 2.50 12.68
N LEU A 35 4.76 3.13 11.69
CA LEU A 35 3.73 4.15 11.89
C LEU A 35 2.39 3.57 12.37
N SER A 36 1.97 2.45 11.79
CA SER A 36 0.67 1.82 12.10
C SER A 36 0.72 0.84 13.27
N GLY A 37 1.90 0.34 13.64
CA GLY A 37 2.07 -0.75 14.60
C GLY A 37 1.48 -2.08 14.12
N MET A 38 1.12 -2.21 12.84
CA MET A 38 0.55 -3.45 12.27
C MET A 38 1.65 -4.38 11.75
N SER A 39 1.32 -5.68 11.61
CA SER A 39 2.29 -6.63 11.05
C SER A 39 2.61 -6.30 9.59
N PHE A 40 3.83 -6.62 9.17
CA PHE A 40 4.26 -6.46 7.77
C PHE A 40 3.33 -7.14 6.77
N MET A 41 2.84 -8.35 7.05
CA MET A 41 1.86 -9.03 6.19
C MET A 41 0.56 -8.24 6.03
N THR A 42 0.15 -7.53 7.08
CA THR A 42 -1.07 -6.69 7.06
C THR A 42 -0.85 -5.46 6.20
N VAL A 43 0.29 -4.79 6.36
CA VAL A 43 0.67 -3.60 5.58
C VAL A 43 0.90 -3.96 4.11
N SER A 44 1.60 -5.07 3.85
CA SER A 44 1.84 -5.60 2.50
C SER A 44 0.53 -5.90 1.78
N HIS A 45 -0.40 -6.63 2.41
CA HIS A 45 -1.72 -6.87 1.83
C HIS A 45 -2.52 -5.58 1.59
N ALA A 46 -2.40 -4.58 2.46
CA ALA A 46 -3.06 -3.28 2.25
C ALA A 46 -2.49 -2.56 1.02
N TYR A 47 -1.16 -2.55 0.86
CA TYR A 47 -0.49 -1.93 -0.29
C TYR A 47 -0.79 -2.67 -1.59
N GLN A 48 -0.75 -4.00 -1.57
CA GLN A 48 -1.17 -4.83 -2.72
C GLN A 48 -2.62 -4.56 -3.09
N LEU A 49 -3.51 -4.39 -2.11
CA LEU A 49 -4.91 -4.04 -2.38
C LEU A 49 -5.00 -2.66 -3.04
N LEU A 50 -4.32 -1.65 -2.52
CA LEU A 50 -4.28 -0.30 -3.09
C LEU A 50 -3.68 -0.27 -4.50
N GLU A 51 -2.64 -1.07 -4.73
CA GLU A 51 -2.01 -1.23 -6.04
C GLU A 51 -2.99 -1.91 -7.02
N SER A 52 -3.65 -2.98 -6.58
CA SER A 52 -4.67 -3.68 -7.38
C SER A 52 -5.93 -2.85 -7.64
N GLN A 53 -6.11 -1.76 -6.90
CA GLN A 53 -7.18 -0.79 -7.11
C GLN A 53 -6.72 0.42 -7.93
N GLY A 54 -5.42 0.52 -8.25
CA GLY A 54 -4.85 1.63 -8.98
C GLY A 54 -4.72 2.92 -8.18
N TYR A 55 -4.71 2.86 -6.84
CA TYR A 55 -4.43 4.01 -5.98
C TYR A 55 -2.93 4.28 -5.85
N ILE A 56 -2.10 3.22 -5.91
CA ILE A 56 -0.65 3.30 -5.77
C ILE A 56 0.05 2.49 -6.87
N ILE A 57 1.32 2.79 -7.11
CA ILE A 57 2.17 2.14 -8.09
C ILE A 57 3.48 1.78 -7.41
N ALA A 58 3.86 0.49 -7.44
CA ALA A 58 5.19 0.07 -7.05
C ALA A 58 6.19 0.39 -8.18
N ARG A 59 7.24 1.15 -7.86
CA ARG A 59 8.39 1.35 -8.76
C ARG A 59 9.57 0.55 -8.24
N PRO A 60 10.14 -0.38 -9.04
CA PRO A 60 11.34 -1.11 -8.67
C PRO A 60 12.43 -0.16 -8.19
N GLN A 61 13.04 -0.48 -7.05
CA GLN A 61 14.14 0.29 -6.45
C GLN A 61 13.81 1.73 -6.02
N SER A 62 12.58 2.20 -6.21
CA SER A 62 12.15 3.57 -5.91
C SER A 62 11.06 3.64 -4.84
N GLY A 63 10.37 2.52 -4.55
CA GLY A 63 9.33 2.43 -3.53
C GLY A 63 7.92 2.55 -4.10
N TYR A 64 6.97 3.02 -3.30
CA TYR A 64 5.57 3.17 -3.69
C TYR A 64 5.23 4.64 -3.95
N TYR A 65 4.43 4.87 -4.98
CA TYR A 65 4.01 6.20 -5.40
C TYR A 65 2.50 6.25 -5.57
N VAL A 66 1.86 7.39 -5.29
CA VAL A 66 0.43 7.55 -5.54
C VAL A 66 0.18 7.61 -7.05
N ALA A 67 -0.79 6.82 -7.51
CA ALA A 67 -1.15 6.75 -8.91
C ALA A 67 -1.85 8.05 -9.36
N PRO A 68 -1.55 8.57 -10.57
CA PRO A 68 -2.29 9.69 -11.14
C PRO A 68 -3.78 9.43 -11.37
N GLN A 69 -4.13 8.16 -11.56
CA GLN A 69 -5.51 7.74 -11.80
C GLN A 69 -6.32 7.58 -10.50
N ALA A 70 -5.68 7.63 -9.32
CA ALA A 70 -6.35 7.51 -8.03
C ALA A 70 -7.48 8.54 -7.82
N ILE A 71 -7.37 9.72 -8.47
CA ILE A 71 -8.35 10.81 -8.36
C ILE A 71 -9.58 10.57 -9.26
N LYS A 72 -9.49 9.69 -10.27
CA LYS A 72 -10.62 9.31 -11.13
C LYS A 72 -11.17 7.93 -10.72
N MET A 73 -12.16 7.92 -9.84
CA MET A 73 -13.05 6.77 -9.53
C MET A 73 -13.58 6.05 -10.80
N PRO A 74 -14.29 4.87 -10.74
CA PRO A 74 -14.27 3.72 -9.82
C PRO A 74 -14.05 2.35 -10.54
N LYS A 75 -13.57 1.34 -9.77
CA LYS A 75 -13.76 -0.13 -9.90
C LYS A 75 -13.61 -0.81 -11.29
N ALA A 76 -12.49 -1.50 -11.52
CA ALA A 76 -12.39 -2.74 -12.32
C ALA A 76 -11.08 -3.50 -11.98
N PRO A 77 -11.03 -4.85 -12.10
CA PRO A 77 -10.05 -5.70 -11.42
C PRO A 77 -8.73 -5.76 -12.19
N VAL A 78 -7.61 -5.39 -11.57
CA VAL A 78 -6.28 -5.72 -12.12
C VAL A 78 -5.73 -6.99 -11.46
N ILE A 79 -5.74 -8.01 -12.32
CA ILE A 79 -5.02 -9.29 -12.36
C ILE A 79 -3.78 -9.34 -11.43
N PRO A 80 -3.63 -10.38 -10.60
CA PRO A 80 -2.50 -10.50 -9.67
C PRO A 80 -1.20 -10.71 -10.46
N VAL A 81 -0.27 -9.76 -10.35
CA VAL A 81 1.10 -9.95 -10.84
C VAL A 81 1.86 -10.71 -9.76
N THR A 82 2.01 -12.02 -9.97
CA THR A 82 2.97 -12.87 -9.25
C THR A 82 4.34 -12.22 -9.30
N ARG A 83 4.89 -11.86 -8.13
CA ARG A 83 6.33 -11.79 -7.92
C ARG A 83 6.67 -12.38 -6.57
N ASP A 84 7.27 -13.57 -6.64
CA ASP A 84 8.33 -14.05 -5.75
C ASP A 84 9.03 -12.92 -5.02
N GLU A 85 9.08 -13.01 -3.70
CA GLU A 85 10.30 -12.77 -2.93
C GLU A 85 10.03 -13.14 -1.47
N ALA A 86 10.70 -14.22 -1.05
CA ALA A 86 10.82 -14.62 0.34
C ALA A 86 11.38 -13.43 1.14
N VAL A 87 10.55 -12.84 2.01
CA VAL A 87 11.03 -11.90 3.02
C VAL A 87 11.20 -12.67 4.31
N ASP A 88 12.45 -12.85 4.69
CA ASP A 88 12.94 -13.50 5.89
C ASP A 88 12.13 -13.16 7.14
N ILE A 89 11.73 -14.23 7.81
CA ILE A 89 11.19 -14.25 9.15
C ILE A 89 12.33 -13.87 10.09
N ASN A 90 12.46 -12.60 10.48
CA ASN A 90 12.95 -12.23 11.80
C ASN A 90 12.90 -10.71 12.04
N THR A 91 12.78 -10.35 13.33
CA THR A 91 13.10 -9.03 13.93
C THR A 91 11.85 -8.15 14.09
N TYR A 92 11.23 -7.94 15.25
CA TYR A 92 11.75 -7.81 16.63
C TYR A 92 10.74 -8.38 17.66
N ILE A 93 11.24 -9.23 18.56
CA ILE A 93 10.72 -9.37 19.91
C ILE A 93 11.42 -8.29 20.74
N PHE A 94 10.65 -7.44 21.43
CA PHE A 94 10.89 -6.99 22.80
C PHE A 94 9.56 -6.51 23.39
#